data_AF-A0A378VXW1-F1
#
_entry.id   AF-A0A378VXW1-F1
#
_cell.length_a   1.000
_cell.length_b   1.000
_cell.length_c   1.000
_cell.angle_alpha   90.00
_cell.angle_beta   90.00
_cell.angle_gamma   90.00
#
_symmetry.space_group_name_H-M   'P 1'
#
loop_
_entity.id
_entity.type
_entity.pdbx_description
1 polymer ?
#
loop_
_entity_poly.entity_id
_entity_poly.type
_entity_poly.pdbx_seq_one_letter_code
_entity_poly.pdbx_strand_id
1 'polypeptide(L)' 'MAHFYASNFVNRLFCKGLGLRAQTLATIAAVRELLNSGQTPPPDYGKRCKACSLVEICQPELLAKRDGSVGYVEALFIV' A
#
# COMPACT_ATOMS: atom_id res chain seq x y z
N MET A 1 -7.94 -14.21 24.72
CA MET A 1 -8.15 -12.75 24.70
C MET A 1 -9.13 -12.43 23.59
N ALA A 2 -10.42 -12.29 23.91
CA ALA A 2 -11.47 -12.03 22.93
C ALA A 2 -11.59 -10.51 22.72
N HIS A 3 -11.30 -10.04 21.50
CA HIS A 3 -11.59 -8.67 21.11
C HIS A 3 -13.08 -8.59 20.77
N PHE A 4 -13.85 -7.88 21.61
CA PHE A 4 -15.27 -7.62 21.37
C PHE A 4 -15.37 -6.39 20.45
N TYR A 5 -15.68 -6.62 19.17
CA TYR A 5 -15.97 -5.53 18.22
C TYR A 5 -17.47 -5.42 18.07
N ALA A 6 -18.06 -4.36 18.62
CA ALA A 6 -19.49 -4.09 18.55
C ALA A 6 -19.85 -3.51 17.18
N SER A 7 -20.20 -4.37 16.22
CA SER A 7 -20.90 -3.98 14.97
C SER A 7 -21.56 -5.21 14.32
N ASN A 8 -22.87 -5.34 14.53
CA ASN A 8 -23.87 -6.09 13.75
C ASN A 8 -23.65 -7.58 13.41
N PHE A 9 -24.24 -8.43 14.27
CA PHE A 9 -24.96 -9.69 14.02
C PHE A 9 -24.70 -10.46 12.70
N VAL A 10 -23.66 -11.30 12.67
CA VAL A 10 -23.75 -12.63 12.05
C VAL A 10 -22.97 -13.63 12.89
N ASN A 11 -23.66 -14.66 13.39
CA ASN A 11 -23.11 -15.71 14.23
C ASN A 11 -22.24 -16.64 13.38
N ARG A 12 -20.95 -16.34 13.29
CA ARG A 12 -19.94 -17.22 12.70
C ARG A 12 -18.89 -17.54 13.76
N LEU A 13 -18.84 -18.80 14.20
CA LEU A 13 -17.74 -19.32 14.99
C LEU A 13 -16.43 -19.07 14.23
N PHE A 14 -15.64 -18.10 14.68
CA PHE A 14 -14.35 -17.79 14.10
C PHE A 14 -13.28 -18.56 14.88
N CYS A 15 -12.76 -19.65 14.33
CA CYS A 15 -11.50 -20.25 14.78
C CYS A 15 -10.32 -19.32 14.44
N LYS A 16 -10.15 -18.26 15.25
CA LYS A 16 -9.41 -17.01 14.94
C LYS A 16 -7.90 -17.08 15.19
N GLY A 17 -7.37 -18.25 15.55
CA GLY A 17 -6.06 -18.35 16.18
C GLY A 17 -4.87 -18.50 15.24
N LEU A 18 -4.81 -19.59 14.47
CA LEU A 18 -3.55 -20.06 13.92
C LEU A 18 -3.30 -19.61 12.47
N GLY A 19 -4.27 -19.78 11.57
CA GLY A 19 -4.10 -19.44 10.15
C GLY A 19 -3.91 -17.94 9.91
N LEU A 20 -4.74 -17.11 10.55
CA LEU A 20 -4.65 -15.65 10.40
C LEU A 20 -3.37 -15.10 11.05
N ARG A 21 -2.92 -15.70 12.16
CA ARG A 21 -1.67 -15.32 12.82
C ARG A 21 -0.45 -15.66 11.98
N ALA A 22 -0.43 -16.86 11.37
CA ALA A 22 0.64 -17.25 10.44
C ALA A 22 0.71 -16.31 9.23
N GLN A 23 -0.43 -15.98 8.63
CA GLN A 23 -0.50 -14.99 7.54
C GLN A 23 0.03 -13.62 7.98
N THR A 24 -0.37 -13.17 9.17
CA THR A 24 0.10 -11.88 9.71
C THR A 24 1.63 -11.87 9.88
N LEU A 25 2.20 -12.95 10.43
CA LEU A 25 3.66 -13.07 10.60
C LEU A 25 4.40 -13.09 9.25
N ALA A 26 3.86 -13.79 8.25
CA ALA A 26 4.42 -13.80 6.90
C ALA A 26 4.39 -12.40 6.27
N THR A 27 3.26 -11.68 6.36
CA THR A 27 3.16 -10.30 5.86
C THR A 27 4.13 -9.36 6.58
N ILE A 28 4.29 -9.49 7.90
CA ILE A 28 5.26 -8.67 8.66
C ILE A 28 6.69 -8.90 8.16
N ALA A 29 7.07 -10.15 7.90
CA ALA A 29 8.39 -10.47 7.37
C ALA A 29 8.61 -9.84 5.98
N ALA A 30 7.64 -10.00 5.07
CA ALA A 30 7.71 -9.42 3.72
C ALA A 30 7.78 -7.88 3.74
N VAL A 31 7.00 -7.23 4.61
CA VAL A 31 7.03 -5.76 4.73
C VAL A 31 8.36 -5.27 5.29
N ARG A 32 8.97 -5.99 6.25
CA ARG A 32 10.31 -5.64 6.74
C ARG A 32 11.37 -5.71 5.64
N GLU A 33 11.33 -6.76 4.84
CA GLU A 33 12.23 -6.90 3.69
C GLU A 33 12.04 -5.75 2.68
N LEU A 34 10.77 -5.41 2.37
CA LEU A 34 10.45 -4.28 1.51
C LEU A 34 11.02 -2.96 2.05
N LEU A 35 10.83 -2.67 3.34
CA LEU A 35 11.35 -1.46 3.96
C LEU A 35 12.88 -1.41 3.99
N ASN A 36 13.54 -2.55 4.22
CA ASN A 36 15.00 -2.64 4.18
C ASN A 36 15.57 -2.44 2.78
N SER A 37 14.83 -2.81 1.73
CA SER A 37 15.24 -2.57 0.35
C SER A 37 15.29 -1.09 -0.03
N GLY A 38 14.52 -0.24 0.68
CA GLY A 38 14.38 1.18 0.37
C GLY A 38 13.69 1.47 -0.97
N GLN A 39 13.25 0.44 -1.69
CA GLN A 39 12.59 0.58 -2.99
C GLN A 39 11.09 0.68 -2.77
N THR A 40 10.54 1.86 -3.06
CA THR A 40 9.09 2.06 -3.07
C THR A 40 8.54 1.45 -4.36
N PRO A 41 7.66 0.44 -4.28
CA PRO A 41 7.06 -0.14 -5.48
C PRO A 41 6.20 0.91 -6.20
N PRO A 42 6.06 0.83 -7.53
CA PRO A 42 5.23 1.75 -8.28
C PRO A 42 3.77 1.62 -7.80
N PRO A 43 3.03 2.74 -7.75
CA PRO A 43 1.67 2.72 -7.26
C PRO A 43 0.73 2.03 -8.23
N ASP A 44 -0.03 1.06 -7.72
CA ASP A 44 -1.18 0.47 -8.41
C ASP A 44 -2.43 1.32 -8.17
N TYR A 45 -2.82 2.13 -9.16
CA TYR A 45 -3.96 3.02 -9.04
C TYR A 45 -5.29 2.25 -9.07
N GLY A 46 -5.92 2.11 -7.90
CA GLY A 46 -7.21 1.45 -7.74
C GLY A 46 -8.22 2.26 -6.93
N LYS A 47 -9.39 1.67 -6.66
CA LYS A 47 -10.47 2.32 -5.86
C LYS A 47 -10.00 2.76 -4.47
N ARG A 48 -8.97 2.11 -3.92
CA ARG A 48 -8.39 2.40 -2.59
C ARG A 48 -7.67 3.76 -2.57
N CYS A 49 -7.10 4.17 -3.70
CA CYS A 49 -6.37 5.43 -3.82
C CYS A 49 -7.28 6.66 -3.63
N LYS A 50 -8.57 6.54 -4.00
CA LYS A 50 -9.56 7.63 -3.84
C LYS A 50 -9.83 8.01 -2.39
N ALA A 51 -9.59 7.10 -1.44
CA ALA A 51 -9.73 7.34 -0.01
C ALA A 51 -8.37 7.36 0.71
N CYS A 52 -7.26 7.37 -0.04
CA CYS A 52 -5.93 7.35 0.54
C CYS A 52 -5.53 8.75 1.00
N SER A 53 -5.14 8.88 2.27
CA SER A 53 -4.63 10.14 2.83
C SER A 53 -3.33 10.63 2.17
N LEU A 54 -2.61 9.75 1.46
CA LEU A 54 -1.33 10.04 0.81
C LEU A 54 -1.48 10.29 -0.70
N VAL A 55 -2.71 10.43 -1.22
CA VAL A 55 -2.96 10.59 -2.67
C VAL A 55 -2.24 11.80 -3.25
N GLU A 56 -2.18 12.91 -2.52
CA GLU A 56 -1.51 14.15 -2.95
C GLU A 56 0.01 14.02 -3.04
N ILE A 57 0.61 13.11 -2.27
CA ILE A 57 2.06 12.86 -2.27
C ILE A 57 2.41 11.78 -3.31
N CYS A 58 1.63 10.70 -3.34
CA CYS A 58 1.88 9.58 -4.23
C CYS A 58 1.53 9.89 -5.69
N GLN A 59 0.58 10.81 -5.94
CA GLN A 59 0.08 11.24 -7.26
C GLN A 59 0.00 10.11 -8.30
N PRO A 60 -0.73 9.02 -7.99
CA PRO A 60 -0.71 7.80 -8.79
C PRO A 60 -1.24 8.00 -10.23
N GLU A 61 -2.11 8.99 -10.45
CA GLU A 61 -2.62 9.32 -11.79
C GLU A 61 -1.55 9.94 -12.72
N LEU A 62 -0.58 10.65 -12.14
CA LEU A 62 0.54 11.23 -12.90
C LEU A 62 1.59 10.16 -13.20
N LEU A 63 1.89 9.28 -12.24
CA LEU A 63 2.81 8.16 -12.43
C LEU A 63 2.28 7.11 -13.41
N ALA A 64 0.95 6.94 -13.51
CA ALA A 64 0.32 6.07 -14.50
C ALA A 64 0.35 6.66 -15.92
N LYS A 65 0.50 7.98 -16.07
CA LYS A 65 0.69 8.66 -17.35
C LYS A 65 2.18 8.79 -17.62
N ARG A 66 2.59 8.73 -18.87
CA ARG A 66 4.01 8.81 -19.25
C ARG A 66 4.56 10.16 -18.78
N ASP A 67 5.50 10.14 -17.84
CA ASP A 67 6.08 11.35 -17.30
C ASP A 67 6.95 12.05 -18.37
N GLY A 68 6.48 13.19 -18.86
CA GLY A 68 7.20 14.01 -19.84
C GLY A 68 8.21 14.96 -19.19
N SER A 69 8.26 15.02 -17.87
CA SER A 69 9.14 15.95 -17.14
C SER A 69 10.61 15.62 -17.32
N VAL A 70 10.98 14.35 -17.51
CA VAL A 70 12.38 13.94 -17.72
C VAL A 70 13.01 14.67 -18.90
N GLY A 71 12.32 14.73 -20.05
CA GLY A 71 12.82 15.46 -21.22
C GLY A 71 12.87 16.97 -21.02
N TYR A 72 11.99 17.53 -20.19
CA TYR A 72 12.01 18.94 -19.83
C TYR A 72 13.17 19.28 -18.87
N VAL A 73 13.42 18.42 -17.89
CA VAL A 73 14.53 18.55 -16.93
C VAL A 73 15.87 18.41 -17.67
N GLU A 74 16.01 17.42 -18.56
CA GLU A 74 17.19 17.32 -19.41
C GLU A 74 17.40 18.60 -20.23
N ALA A 75 16.36 19.13 -20.88
CA ALA A 75 16.46 20.37 -21.65
C ALA A 75 16.80 21.62 -20.82
N LEU A 76 16.42 21.65 -19.53
CA LEU A 76 16.68 22.76 -18.61
C LEU A 76 18.08 22.75 -17.99
N PHE A 77 18.62 21.57 -17.71
CA PHE A 77 19.87 21.40 -16.98
C PHE A 77 21.05 20.95 -17.85
N ILE A 78 20.86 20.82 -19.17
CA ILE A 78 21.97 20.76 -20.12
C ILE A 78 22.62 22.17 -20.19
N VAL A 79 23.81 22.26 -19.59
CA VAL A 79 24.86 23.23 -19.89
C VAL A 79 26.02 22.48 -20.52
#